data_AF-A0A7X6QE43-F1
#
_entry.id   AF-A0A7X6QE43-F1
#
_cell.length_a   1.000
_cell.length_b   1.000
_cell.length_c   1.000
_cell.angle_alpha   90.00
_cell.angle_beta   90.00
_cell.angle_gamma   90.00
#
_symmetry.space_group_name_H-M   'P 1'
#
loop_
_entity.id
_entity.type
_entity.pdbx_description
1 polymer ?
#
loop_
_entity_poly.entity_id
_entity_poly.type
_entity_poly.pdbx_seq_one_letter_code
_entity_poly.pdbx_strand_id
1 'polypeptide(L)'
;IYSPAEIKAMVEKQEESYGWEFIFLGANIDAIVTAGSIGIRPDRALDYLADGKGTALNYKILSETIGTFRTTGRVDDEGLNEIRRDVRERGRKK
;
A
#
# COMPACT_ATOMS: atom_id res chain seq x y z
N ILE A 1 -23.33 3.80 -6.87
CA ILE A 1 -22.38 3.89 -5.74
C ILE A 1 -22.15 2.45 -5.27
N TYR A 2 -20.89 2.04 -5.09
CA TYR A 2 -20.56 0.68 -4.63
C TYR A 2 -20.42 0.65 -3.10
N SER A 3 -20.87 -0.43 -2.50
CA SER A 3 -20.62 -0.77 -1.09
C SER A 3 -19.20 -1.32 -0.89
N PRO A 4 -18.64 -1.25 0.32
CA PRO A 4 -17.33 -1.84 0.62
C PRO A 4 -17.25 -3.34 0.31
N ALA A 5 -18.35 -4.08 0.50
CA ALA A 5 -18.44 -5.49 0.17
C ALA A 5 -18.34 -5.74 -1.35
N GLU A 6 -18.99 -4.92 -2.17
CA GLU A 6 -18.86 -4.99 -3.63
C GLU A 6 -17.42 -4.66 -4.07
N ILE A 7 -16.78 -3.67 -3.45
CA ILE A 7 -15.39 -3.32 -3.73
C ILE A 7 -14.45 -4.47 -3.38
N LYS A 8 -14.63 -5.07 -2.19
CA LYS A 8 -13.85 -6.24 -1.77
C LYS A 8 -13.98 -7.41 -2.76
N ALA A 9 -15.20 -7.75 -3.16
CA ALA A 9 -15.43 -8.82 -4.14
C ALA A 9 -14.77 -8.51 -5.50
N MET A 10 -14.72 -7.24 -5.90
CA MET A 10 -14.01 -6.82 -7.11
C MET A 10 -12.49 -6.98 -6.95
N VAL A 11 -11.92 -6.55 -5.83
CA VAL A 11 -10.48 -6.71 -5.52
C VAL A 11 -10.10 -8.18 -5.59
N GLU A 12 -10.79 -9.04 -4.84
CA GLU A 12 -10.52 -10.49 -4.79
C GLU A 12 -10.59 -11.13 -6.19
N LYS A 13 -11.63 -10.81 -6.97
CA LYS A 13 -11.76 -11.30 -8.34
C LYS A 13 -10.58 -10.88 -9.22
N GLN A 14 -10.10 -9.64 -9.11
CA GLN A 14 -8.98 -9.16 -9.91
C GLN A 14 -7.65 -9.81 -9.51
N GLU A 15 -7.43 -10.02 -8.21
CA GLU A 15 -6.26 -10.75 -7.71
C GLU A 15 -6.26 -12.20 -8.22
N GLU A 16 -7.37 -12.93 -8.08
CA GLU A 16 -7.48 -14.34 -8.46
C GLU A 16 -7.47 -14.57 -9.99
N SER A 17 -8.21 -13.76 -10.73
CA SER A 17 -8.42 -14.00 -12.17
C SER A 17 -7.31 -13.42 -13.04
N TYR A 18 -6.65 -12.35 -12.58
CA TYR A 18 -5.72 -11.58 -13.40
C TYR A 18 -4.38 -11.31 -12.72
N GLY A 19 -4.17 -11.80 -11.49
CA GLY A 19 -2.92 -11.61 -10.77
C GLY A 19 -2.64 -10.14 -10.43
N TRP A 20 -3.68 -9.33 -10.25
CA TRP A 20 -3.51 -7.94 -9.80
C TRP A 20 -2.97 -7.93 -8.38
N GLU A 21 -2.15 -6.93 -8.06
CA GLU A 21 -1.75 -6.63 -6.68
C GLU A 21 -2.24 -5.21 -6.35
N PHE A 22 -2.97 -5.09 -5.24
CA PHE A 22 -3.49 -3.81 -4.76
C PHE A 22 -2.65 -3.31 -3.60
N ILE A 23 -2.10 -2.10 -3.71
CA ILE A 23 -1.39 -1.41 -2.63
C ILE A 23 -2.20 -0.17 -2.24
N PHE A 24 -2.56 -0.07 -0.96
CA PHE A 24 -3.30 1.06 -0.41
C PHE A 24 -2.36 2.01 0.33
N LEU A 25 -2.32 3.27 -0.09
CA LEU A 25 -1.44 4.30 0.47
C LEU A 25 -2.26 5.34 1.23
N GLY A 26 -2.22 5.26 2.55
CA GLY A 26 -2.88 6.18 3.46
C GLY A 26 -1.99 7.36 3.83
N ALA A 27 -2.38 8.56 3.42
CA ALA A 27 -1.71 9.80 3.83
C ALA A 27 -2.17 10.21 5.24
N ASN A 28 -1.36 9.96 6.27
CA ASN A 28 -1.67 10.31 7.67
C ASN A 28 -3.00 9.74 8.21
N ILE A 29 -3.44 8.58 7.73
CA ILE A 29 -4.65 7.87 8.19
C ILE A 29 -4.26 6.48 8.71
N ASP A 30 -5.21 5.75 9.31
CA ASP A 30 -5.07 4.32 9.55
C ASP A 30 -5.36 3.57 8.24
N ALA A 31 -4.29 3.31 7.47
CA ALA A 31 -4.40 2.61 6.20
C ALA A 31 -4.90 1.18 6.38
N ILE A 32 -4.52 0.49 7.46
CA ILE A 32 -4.87 -0.91 7.69
C ILE A 32 -6.38 -1.05 7.87
N VAL A 33 -6.98 -0.25 8.76
CA VAL A 33 -8.42 -0.27 9.01
C VAL A 33 -9.20 0.11 7.75
N THR A 34 -8.74 1.14 7.05
CA THR A 34 -9.44 1.63 5.85
C THR A 34 -9.37 0.63 4.69
N ALA A 35 -8.18 0.10 4.41
CA ALA A 35 -7.91 -0.86 3.35
C ALA A 35 -8.63 -2.20 3.59
N GLY A 36 -8.71 -2.65 4.84
CA GLY A 36 -9.42 -3.88 5.21
C GLY A 36 -10.90 -3.85 4.87
N SER A 37 -11.54 -2.68 4.95
CA SER A 37 -12.96 -2.52 4.59
C SER A 37 -13.26 -2.80 3.10
N ILE A 38 -12.24 -2.70 2.25
CA ILE A 38 -12.34 -2.88 0.79
C ILE A 38 -11.52 -4.09 0.29
N GLY A 39 -11.11 -4.99 1.18
CA GLY A 39 -10.48 -6.26 0.81
C GLY A 39 -8.99 -6.23 0.55
N ILE A 40 -8.30 -5.12 0.85
CA ILE A 40 -6.85 -5.04 0.66
C ILE A 40 -6.13 -5.56 1.90
N ARG A 41 -5.14 -6.43 1.69
CA ARG A 41 -4.41 -7.10 2.77
C ARG A 41 -3.58 -6.11 3.60
N PRO A 42 -3.42 -6.31 4.92
CA PRO A 42 -2.65 -5.40 5.79
C PRO A 42 -1.19 -5.21 5.36
N ASP A 43 -0.55 -6.24 4.79
CA ASP A 43 0.82 -6.17 4.24
C ASP A 43 0.93 -5.30 2.98
N ARG A 44 -0.19 -4.94 2.37
CA ARG A 44 -0.30 -4.02 1.23
C ARG A 44 -0.96 -2.68 1.59
N ALA A 45 -1.29 -2.48 2.87
CA ALA A 45 -1.74 -1.20 3.39
C ALA A 45 -0.56 -0.45 4.04
N LEU A 46 -0.33 0.79 3.62
CA LEU A 46 0.81 1.59 4.05
C LEU A 46 0.35 2.97 4.48
N ASP A 47 0.67 3.32 5.71
CA ASP A 47 0.67 4.71 6.14
C ASP A 47 1.92 5.38 5.55
N TYR A 48 1.79 6.62 5.09
CA TYR A 48 2.94 7.45 4.77
C TYR A 48 2.74 8.87 5.30
N LEU A 49 3.85 9.55 5.58
CA LEU A 49 3.85 10.95 5.97
C LEU A 49 3.66 11.82 4.73
N ALA A 50 2.59 12.60 4.69
CA ALA A 50 2.34 13.54 3.60
C ALA A 50 3.17 14.83 3.74
N ASP A 51 4.49 14.67 3.87
CA ASP A 51 5.48 15.74 3.77
C ASP A 51 6.43 15.49 2.59
N GLY A 52 7.23 16.49 2.22
CA GLY A 52 8.08 16.39 1.03
C GLY A 52 9.04 15.18 1.06
N LYS A 53 9.57 14.82 2.22
CA LYS A 53 10.48 13.66 2.36
C LYS A 53 9.70 12.34 2.28
N GLY A 54 8.52 12.26 2.90
CA GLY A 54 7.68 11.07 2.92
C GLY A 54 7.06 10.78 1.56
N THR A 55 6.57 11.80 0.86
CA THR A 55 6.10 11.67 -0.53
C THR A 55 7.22 11.24 -1.46
N ALA A 56 8.42 11.84 -1.36
CA ALA A 56 9.56 11.45 -2.19
C ALA A 56 9.98 9.99 -1.95
N LEU A 57 10.04 9.56 -0.68
CA LEU A 57 10.34 8.18 -0.32
C LEU A 57 9.27 7.22 -0.86
N ASN A 58 7.99 7.56 -0.68
CA ASN A 58 6.87 6.75 -1.16
C ASN A 58 6.96 6.50 -2.68
N TYR A 59 7.16 7.54 -3.49
CA TYR A 59 7.31 7.39 -4.94
C TYR A 59 8.55 6.59 -5.35
N LYS A 60 9.68 6.77 -4.64
CA LYS A 60 10.90 5.99 -4.88
C LYS A 60 10.62 4.50 -4.68
N ILE A 61 10.09 4.13 -3.52
CA ILE A 61 9.80 2.73 -3.17
C ILE A 61 8.78 2.13 -4.12
N LEU A 62 7.69 2.83 -4.45
CA LEU A 62 6.71 2.33 -5.42
C LEU A 62 7.34 2.07 -6.79
N SER A 63 8.23 2.94 -7.26
CA SER A 63 8.92 2.74 -8.52
C SER A 63 9.77 1.47 -8.51
N GLU A 64 10.48 1.21 -7.41
CA GLU A 64 11.27 -0.01 -7.23
C GLU A 64 10.37 -1.25 -7.13
N THR A 65 9.30 -1.19 -6.33
CA THR A 65 8.31 -2.26 -6.18
C THR A 65 7.66 -2.63 -7.52
N ILE A 66 7.27 -1.64 -8.34
CA ILE A 66 6.71 -1.88 -9.68
C ILE A 66 7.77 -2.53 -10.59
N GLY A 67 9.03 -2.08 -10.51
CA GLY A 67 10.14 -2.68 -11.26
C GLY A 67 10.32 -4.16 -10.92
N THR A 68 10.38 -4.49 -9.63
CA THR A 68 10.46 -5.87 -9.15
C THR A 68 9.26 -6.69 -9.60
N PHE A 69 8.04 -6.19 -9.38
CA PHE A 69 6.81 -6.89 -9.76
C PHE A 69 6.77 -7.22 -11.25
N ARG A 70 7.21 -6.31 -12.13
CA ARG A 70 7.26 -6.58 -13.58
C ARG A 70 8.20 -7.72 -13.98
N THR A 71 9.20 -8.01 -13.15
CA THR A 71 10.21 -9.05 -13.44
C THR A 71 9.93 -10.36 -12.70
N THR A 72 9.32 -10.30 -11.52
CA THR A 72 9.13 -11.46 -10.64
C THR A 72 7.67 -11.87 -10.44
N GLY A 73 6.73 -11.00 -10.79
CA GLY A 73 5.30 -11.15 -10.48
C GLY A 73 4.98 -11.04 -8.98
N ARG A 74 5.93 -10.56 -8.16
CA ARG A 74 5.78 -10.47 -6.69
C ARG A 74 6.11 -9.07 -6.20
N VAL A 75 5.30 -8.60 -5.25
CA VAL A 75 5.60 -7.40 -4.47
C VAL A 75 6.58 -7.76 -3.37
N ASP A 76 7.67 -7.01 -3.28
CA ASP A 76 8.68 -7.16 -2.24
C ASP A 76 8.28 -6.35 -0.99
N ASP A 77 8.22 -7.05 0.15
CA ASP A 77 7.84 -6.47 1.43
C ASP A 77 8.95 -5.57 2.02
N GLU A 78 10.22 -5.79 1.64
CA GLU A 78 11.37 -5.04 2.15
C GLU A 78 11.26 -3.55 1.80
N GLY A 79 10.96 -3.24 0.53
CA GLY A 79 10.74 -1.86 0.09
C GLY A 79 9.61 -1.18 0.85
N LEU A 80 8.49 -1.89 1.05
CA LEU A 80 7.35 -1.35 1.80
C LEU A 80 7.68 -1.12 3.28
N ASN A 81 8.60 -1.91 3.86
CA ASN A 81 9.08 -1.73 5.22
C ASN A 81 9.89 -0.45 5.42
N GLU A 82 10.51 0.10 4.38
CA GLU A 82 11.17 1.41 4.45
C GLU A 82 10.16 2.53 4.72
N ILE A 83 9.01 2.53 4.02
CA ILE A 83 7.93 3.50 4.24
C ILE A 83 7.41 3.37 5.68
N ARG A 84 7.16 2.14 6.14
CA ARG A 84 6.72 1.88 7.53
C ARG A 84 7.72 2.38 8.57
N ARG A 85 9.02 2.24 8.29
CA ARG A 85 10.09 2.72 9.17
C ARG A 85 10.09 4.25 9.24
N ASP A 86 9.95 4.91 8.10
CA ASP A 86 9.88 6.37 8.02
C ASP A 86 8.73 6.96 8.86
N VAL A 87 7.54 6.37 8.76
CA VAL A 87 6.40 6.75 9.62
C VAL A 87 6.71 6.53 11.10
N ARG A 88 7.30 5.39 11.47
CA ARG A 88 7.65 5.10 12.88
C ARG A 88 8.67 6.07 13.46
N GLU A 89 9.67 6.47 12.66
CA GLU A 89 10.79 7.32 13.11
C GLU A 89 10.42 8.81 13.10
N ARG A 90 9.69 9.27 12.07
CA ARG A 90 9.39 10.69 11.88
C ARG A 90 7.97 11.06 12.32
N GLY A 91 7.03 10.12 12.36
CA GLY A 91 5.63 10.37 12.76
C GLY A 91 5.45 10.70 14.23
N ARG A 92 6.39 10.27 15.11
CA ARG A 92 6.39 10.60 16.54
C ARG A 92 6.92 12.00 16.88
N LYS A 93 7.45 12.75 15.91
CA LYS A 93 8.02 14.09 16.12
C LYS A 93 7.02 15.24 15.87
N LYS A 94 5.71 14.99 16.01
CA LYS A 94 4.70 16.05 15.99
C LYS A 94 4.18 16.34 17.39
#